data_AF-A0A351A2Y8-F1
#
_entry.id   AF-A0A351A2Y8-F1
#
_cell.length_a   1.000
_cell.length_b   1.000
_cell.length_c   1.000
_cell.angle_alpha   90.00
_cell.angle_beta   90.00
_cell.angle_gamma   90.00
#
_symmetry.space_group_name_H-M   'P 1'
#
loop_
_entity.id
_entity.type
_entity.pdbx_description
1 polymer ?
#
loop_
_entity_poly.entity_id
_entity_poly.type
_entity_poly.pdbx_seq_one_letter_code
_entity_poly.pdbx_strand_id
1 'polypeptide(L)'
;CCHNPTGADLSDAQWDEVVAVCRERGLIPFLDMAYQGFAEGIDADAVAVRALSSSGLQFFVSSSFSKSFSLYGERVGALSIVTASKEEAGRVLSQVKRVIRTNYSNPPIHGGAIVAAVLSSPELRQMWEDELGGMRERIRAMRTGLVDQLKAEGVAQDFSFVIKQRGMFSYTGLTAAQVETLKADFGIYAVSTGRICLAALNSKNIGYVAKAIAQVVKG
;
A
#
# COMPACT_ATOMS: atom_id res chain seq x y z
N CYS A 1 -5.08 1.04 4.10
CA CYS A 1 -4.26 2.23 3.77
C CYS A 1 -3.49 1.97 2.48
N CYS A 2 -2.97 3.03 1.87
CA CYS A 2 -2.23 3.04 0.61
C CYS A 2 -2.94 2.29 -0.53
N HIS A 3 -4.16 2.69 -0.88
CA HIS A 3 -4.93 2.04 -1.94
C HIS A 3 -4.09 1.86 -3.22
N ASN A 4 -3.99 0.62 -3.69
CA ASN A 4 -3.38 0.29 -4.97
C ASN A 4 -4.52 0.07 -5.97
N PRO A 5 -4.64 0.88 -7.04
CA PRO A 5 -3.53 1.58 -7.67
C PRO A 5 -3.49 3.12 -7.54
N THR A 6 -4.48 3.73 -6.89
CA THR A 6 -4.68 5.19 -6.97
C THR A 6 -3.94 6.00 -5.90
N GLY A 7 -3.58 5.39 -4.77
CA GLY A 7 -3.10 6.08 -3.57
C GLY A 7 -4.18 6.88 -2.83
N ALA A 8 -5.45 6.79 -3.23
CA ALA A 8 -6.56 7.48 -2.57
C ALA A 8 -7.08 6.63 -1.40
N ASP A 9 -6.85 7.09 -0.19
CA ASP A 9 -7.31 6.43 1.03
C ASP A 9 -8.57 7.10 1.58
N LEU A 10 -9.43 6.30 2.21
CA LEU A 10 -10.51 6.81 3.04
C LEU A 10 -9.93 7.49 4.28
N SER A 11 -10.59 8.55 4.74
CA SER A 11 -10.38 9.14 6.05
C SER A 11 -10.94 8.25 7.16
N ASP A 12 -10.53 8.53 8.41
CA ASP A 12 -10.98 7.80 9.59
C ASP A 12 -12.51 7.86 9.75
N ALA A 13 -13.11 9.04 9.55
CA ALA A 13 -14.56 9.21 9.59
C ALA A 13 -15.29 8.40 8.50
N GLN A 14 -14.71 8.31 7.30
CA GLN A 14 -15.27 7.48 6.24
C GLN A 14 -15.15 5.98 6.55
N TRP A 15 -14.14 5.56 7.31
CA TRP A 15 -14.07 4.17 7.80
C TRP A 15 -15.20 3.87 8.78
N ASP A 16 -15.56 4.81 9.66
CA ASP A 16 -16.71 4.64 10.56
C ASP A 16 -18.03 4.46 9.78
N GLU A 17 -18.23 5.23 8.71
CA GLU A 17 -19.38 5.07 7.81
C GLU A 17 -19.40 3.68 7.14
N VAL A 18 -18.24 3.21 6.65
CA VAL A 18 -18.11 1.87 6.05
C VAL A 18 -18.47 0.78 7.06
N VAL A 19 -17.97 0.89 8.30
CA VAL A 19 -18.29 -0.05 9.39
C VAL A 19 -19.79 -0.07 9.67
N ALA A 20 -20.44 1.10 9.73
CA ALA A 20 -21.88 1.20 9.95
C ALA A 20 -22.69 0.48 8.85
N VAL A 21 -22.33 0.70 7.58
CA VAL A 21 -22.97 0.03 6.44
C VAL A 21 -22.75 -1.48 6.47
N CYS A 22 -21.53 -1.94 6.77
CA CYS A 22 -21.25 -3.36 6.91
C CYS A 22 -22.11 -4.02 7.99
N ARG A 23 -22.31 -3.35 9.12
CA ARG A 23 -23.17 -3.83 10.20
C ARG A 23 -24.65 -3.85 9.79
N GLU A 24 -25.16 -2.73 9.27
CA GLU A 24 -26.58 -2.60 8.88
C GLU A 24 -26.98 -3.66 7.85
N ARG A 25 -26.08 -3.96 6.90
CA ARG A 25 -26.35 -4.88 5.80
C ARG A 25 -25.85 -6.30 6.00
N GLY A 26 -25.25 -6.60 7.16
CA GLY A 26 -24.67 -7.92 7.44
C GLY A 26 -23.55 -8.33 6.45
N LEU A 27 -22.76 -7.37 5.99
CA LEU A 27 -21.64 -7.62 5.08
C LEU A 27 -20.45 -8.16 5.87
N ILE A 28 -19.64 -9.02 5.24
CA ILE A 28 -18.39 -9.55 5.80
C ILE A 28 -17.22 -8.81 5.14
N PRO A 29 -16.54 -7.90 5.86
CA PRO A 29 -15.40 -7.18 5.32
C PRO A 29 -14.21 -8.10 5.09
N PHE A 30 -13.47 -7.82 4.01
CA PHE A 30 -12.16 -8.42 3.76
C PHE A 30 -11.17 -7.28 3.50
N LEU A 31 -10.30 -7.02 4.47
CA LEU A 31 -9.24 -6.03 4.34
C LEU A 31 -7.99 -6.62 3.68
N ASP A 32 -7.43 -5.89 2.72
CA ASP A 32 -6.08 -6.12 2.19
C ASP A 32 -5.13 -5.03 2.70
N MET A 33 -4.11 -5.45 3.45
CA MET A 33 -3.18 -4.58 4.18
C MET A 33 -1.73 -4.92 3.81
N ALA A 34 -1.33 -4.53 2.60
CA ALA A 34 0.01 -4.81 2.07
C ALA A 34 1.06 -3.71 2.31
N TYR A 35 0.67 -2.55 2.85
CA TYR A 35 1.47 -1.33 2.88
C TYR A 35 1.51 -0.65 4.26
N GLN A 36 1.33 -1.40 5.34
CA GLN A 36 1.42 -0.85 6.71
C GLN A 36 2.78 -0.15 6.93
N GLY A 37 2.73 1.12 7.32
CA GLY A 37 3.90 1.98 7.54
C GLY A 37 4.20 2.97 6.40
N PHE A 38 3.58 2.82 5.23
CA PHE A 38 3.83 3.67 4.05
C PHE A 38 2.85 4.84 3.88
N ALA A 39 1.79 4.95 4.69
CA ALA A 39 0.87 6.09 4.65
C ALA A 39 1.26 7.16 5.68
N GLU A 40 0.95 6.93 6.95
CA GLU A 40 1.26 7.82 8.08
C GLU A 40 2.24 7.17 9.06
N GLY A 41 2.17 5.86 9.25
CA GLY A 41 3.02 5.13 10.19
C GLY A 41 2.41 3.78 10.54
N ILE A 42 3.18 2.91 11.20
CA ILE A 42 2.76 1.51 11.41
C ILE A 42 1.42 1.41 12.16
N ASP A 43 1.26 2.17 13.24
CA ASP A 43 0.04 2.17 14.04
C ASP A 43 -1.12 2.91 13.38
N ALA A 44 -0.84 4.10 12.84
CA ALA A 44 -1.86 4.93 12.17
C ALA A 44 -2.45 4.22 10.94
N ASP A 45 -1.62 3.48 10.20
CA ASP A 45 -2.02 2.76 9.00
C ASP A 45 -2.96 1.57 9.29
N ALA A 46 -3.10 1.16 10.56
CA ALA A 46 -3.98 0.11 11.01
C ALA A 46 -5.41 0.58 11.32
N VAL A 47 -5.76 1.84 11.04
CA VAL A 47 -7.07 2.43 11.36
C VAL A 47 -8.27 1.57 10.95
N ALA A 48 -8.29 1.06 9.72
CA ALA A 48 -9.40 0.23 9.22
C ALA A 48 -9.56 -1.09 9.99
N VAL A 49 -8.44 -1.75 10.32
CA VAL A 49 -8.44 -2.99 11.11
C VAL A 49 -8.92 -2.70 12.53
N ARG A 50 -8.47 -1.59 13.13
CA ARG A 50 -8.89 -1.17 14.48
C ARG A 50 -10.37 -0.83 14.53
N ALA A 51 -10.87 -0.05 13.57
CA ALA A 51 -12.29 0.31 13.48
C ALA A 51 -13.19 -0.93 13.37
N LEU A 52 -12.84 -1.88 12.49
CA LEU A 52 -13.57 -3.14 12.36
C LEU A 52 -13.47 -4.02 13.60
N SER A 53 -12.29 -4.13 14.22
CA SER A 53 -12.10 -4.87 15.46
C SER A 53 -12.96 -4.31 16.61
N SER A 54 -12.95 -3.00 16.81
CA SER A 54 -13.76 -2.31 17.82
C SER A 54 -15.27 -2.39 17.54
N SER A 55 -15.68 -2.64 16.30
CA SER A 55 -17.09 -2.78 15.93
C SER A 55 -17.73 -4.11 16.34
N GLY A 56 -16.93 -5.12 16.70
CA GLY A 56 -17.40 -6.47 17.00
C GLY A 56 -17.82 -7.30 15.78
N LEU A 57 -17.62 -6.79 14.55
CA LEU A 57 -17.87 -7.54 13.33
C LEU A 57 -16.83 -8.67 13.15
N GLN A 58 -17.25 -9.75 12.49
CA GLN A 58 -16.34 -10.77 11.96
C GLN A 58 -15.83 -10.32 10.59
N PHE A 59 -14.53 -10.43 10.36
CA PHE A 59 -13.90 -9.98 9.11
C PHE A 59 -12.59 -10.72 8.84
N PHE A 60 -12.12 -10.59 7.61
CA PHE A 60 -10.86 -11.14 7.13
C PHE A 60 -9.83 -10.02 6.97
N VAL A 61 -8.56 -10.35 7.23
CA VAL A 61 -7.42 -9.48 6.92
C VAL A 61 -6.34 -10.31 6.22
N SER A 62 -5.99 -9.90 5.00
CA SER A 62 -4.76 -10.32 4.34
C SER A 62 -3.70 -9.26 4.62
N SER A 63 -2.58 -9.66 5.22
CA SER A 63 -1.44 -8.77 5.44
C SER A 63 -0.20 -9.29 4.69
N SER A 64 0.65 -8.36 4.26
CA SER A 64 1.89 -8.71 3.52
C SER A 64 3.09 -7.97 4.09
N PHE A 65 4.21 -8.69 4.18
CA PHE A 65 5.51 -8.13 4.54
C PHE A 65 6.40 -7.88 3.32
N SER A 66 5.92 -8.14 2.10
CA SER A 66 6.72 -7.97 0.90
C SER A 66 7.25 -6.55 0.73
N LYS A 67 6.48 -5.53 1.14
CA LYS A 67 6.86 -4.12 0.98
C LYS A 67 7.50 -3.58 2.25
N SER A 68 6.84 -3.77 3.40
CA SER A 68 7.28 -3.23 4.68
C SER A 68 8.61 -3.80 5.17
N PHE A 69 8.93 -5.05 4.81
CA PHE A 69 10.24 -5.67 5.07
C PHE A 69 11.11 -5.77 3.82
N SER A 70 10.65 -5.26 2.66
CA SER A 70 11.30 -5.46 1.37
C SER A 70 11.54 -6.94 0.99
N LEU A 71 10.80 -7.88 1.58
CA LEU A 71 10.88 -9.33 1.35
C LEU A 71 9.95 -9.78 0.21
N TYR A 72 10.09 -9.17 -0.97
CA TYR A 72 9.23 -9.44 -2.12
C TYR A 72 9.30 -10.91 -2.56
N GLY A 73 10.51 -11.44 -2.70
CA GLY A 73 10.78 -12.80 -3.19
C GLY A 73 10.47 -13.91 -2.19
N GLU A 74 10.50 -13.61 -0.89
CA GLU A 74 10.27 -14.59 0.18
C GLU A 74 8.80 -14.95 0.40
N ARG A 75 7.89 -14.20 -0.24
CA ARG A 75 6.43 -14.45 -0.23
C ARG A 75 5.83 -14.52 1.19
N VAL A 76 6.23 -13.60 2.07
CA VAL A 76 5.76 -13.55 3.45
C VAL A 76 4.50 -12.70 3.60
N GLY A 77 3.47 -13.29 4.20
CA GLY A 77 2.20 -12.65 4.54
C GLY A 77 1.40 -13.50 5.54
N ALA A 78 0.22 -13.03 5.90
CA ALA A 78 -0.67 -13.75 6.82
C ALA A 78 -2.15 -13.54 6.45
N LEU A 79 -2.95 -14.56 6.77
CA LEU A 79 -4.41 -14.44 6.83
C LEU A 79 -4.83 -14.40 8.30
N SER A 80 -5.53 -13.34 8.70
CA SER A 80 -6.19 -13.24 10.00
C SER A 80 -7.70 -13.26 9.80
N ILE A 81 -8.42 -13.98 10.66
CA ILE A 81 -9.88 -14.05 10.65
C ILE A 81 -10.37 -13.72 12.06
N VAL A 82 -11.12 -12.63 12.19
CA VAL A 82 -11.75 -12.25 13.44
C VAL A 82 -13.08 -12.98 13.56
N THR A 83 -13.28 -13.69 14.66
CA THR A 83 -14.44 -14.55 14.93
C THR A 83 -15.15 -14.10 16.20
N ALA A 84 -16.39 -14.54 16.41
CA ALA A 84 -17.19 -14.14 17.56
C ALA A 84 -16.70 -14.75 18.88
N SER A 85 -16.01 -15.90 18.83
CA SER A 85 -15.57 -16.62 20.02
C SER A 85 -14.35 -17.50 19.77
N LYS A 86 -13.70 -17.91 20.87
CA LYS A 86 -12.57 -18.86 20.84
C LYS A 86 -12.96 -20.20 20.23
N GLU A 87 -14.17 -20.67 20.48
CA GLU A 87 -14.67 -21.93 19.93
C GLU A 87 -14.85 -21.83 18.41
N GLU A 88 -15.42 -20.73 17.93
CA GLU A 88 -15.55 -20.45 16.51
C GLU A 88 -14.18 -20.34 15.82
N ALA A 89 -13.23 -19.63 16.43
CA ALA A 89 -11.85 -19.55 15.94
C ALA A 89 -11.23 -20.95 15.75
N GLY A 90 -11.46 -21.87 16.69
CA GLY A 90 -11.00 -23.26 16.59
C GLY A 90 -11.59 -24.00 15.38
N ARG A 91 -12.92 -23.88 15.18
CA ARG A 91 -13.61 -24.46 14.02
C ARG A 91 -13.11 -23.87 12.71
N VAL A 92 -13.00 -22.54 12.62
CA VAL A 92 -12.49 -21.84 11.42
C VAL A 92 -11.06 -22.25 11.10
N LEU A 93 -10.16 -22.26 12.09
CA LEU A 93 -8.77 -22.64 11.89
C LEU A 93 -8.63 -24.08 11.37
N SER A 94 -9.48 -25.01 11.82
CA SER A 94 -9.49 -26.38 11.31
C SER A 94 -9.76 -26.44 9.81
N GLN A 95 -10.67 -25.61 9.30
CA GLN A 95 -11.01 -25.56 7.88
C GLN A 95 -9.93 -24.83 7.07
N VAL A 96 -9.37 -23.74 7.58
CA VAL A 96 -8.24 -23.03 6.95
C VAL A 96 -7.05 -23.98 6.77
N LYS A 97 -6.72 -24.80 7.77
CA LYS A 97 -5.66 -25.82 7.66
C LYS A 97 -5.92 -26.82 6.53
N ARG A 98 -7.17 -27.24 6.32
CA ARG A 98 -7.53 -28.14 5.21
C ARG A 98 -7.29 -27.47 3.86
N VAL A 99 -7.76 -26.23 3.70
CA VAL A 99 -7.57 -25.42 2.48
C VAL A 99 -6.09 -25.24 2.15
N ILE A 100 -5.27 -24.88 3.15
CA ILE A 100 -3.82 -24.75 2.98
C ILE A 100 -3.19 -26.09 2.58
N ARG A 101 -3.56 -27.16 3.30
CA ARG A 101 -2.97 -28.49 3.09
C ARG A 101 -3.21 -29.01 1.68
N THR A 102 -4.40 -28.80 1.13
CA THR A 102 -4.77 -29.22 -0.22
C THR A 102 -4.30 -28.28 -1.32
N ASN A 103 -3.76 -27.11 -0.98
CA ASN A 103 -3.19 -26.16 -1.93
C ASN A 103 -1.67 -26.34 -2.04
N TYR A 104 -0.93 -26.10 -0.96
CA TYR A 104 0.53 -26.10 -0.98
C TYR A 104 1.15 -26.82 0.23
N SER A 105 0.37 -27.64 0.95
CA SER A 105 0.76 -28.36 2.16
C SER A 105 1.05 -27.45 3.37
N ASN A 106 2.14 -26.70 3.36
CA ASN A 106 2.59 -25.83 4.45
C ASN A 106 3.51 -24.70 3.93
N PRO A 107 3.57 -23.54 4.61
CA PRO A 107 4.28 -22.36 4.09
C PRO A 107 5.81 -22.50 4.21
N PRO A 108 6.58 -21.77 3.37
CA PRO A 108 8.03 -21.69 3.51
C PRO A 108 8.43 -21.02 4.83
N ILE A 109 9.53 -21.49 5.44
CA ILE A 109 9.95 -21.06 6.77
C ILE A 109 10.78 -19.77 6.79
N HIS A 110 11.64 -19.56 5.78
CA HIS A 110 12.75 -18.60 5.86
C HIS A 110 12.29 -17.16 6.10
N GLY A 111 11.51 -16.58 5.18
CA GLY A 111 11.04 -15.20 5.32
C GLY A 111 10.16 -14.98 6.55
N GLY A 112 9.35 -15.97 6.93
CA GLY A 112 8.54 -15.91 8.17
C GLY A 112 9.42 -15.86 9.42
N ALA A 113 10.50 -16.66 9.45
CA ALA A 113 11.46 -16.67 10.56
C ALA A 113 12.24 -15.34 10.65
N ILE A 114 12.61 -14.72 9.53
CA ILE A 114 13.25 -13.39 9.52
C ILE A 114 12.32 -12.34 10.12
N VAL A 115 11.07 -12.26 9.64
CA VAL A 115 10.09 -11.30 10.16
C VAL A 115 9.87 -11.51 11.66
N ALA A 116 9.73 -12.76 12.11
CA ALA A 116 9.59 -13.07 13.53
C ALA A 116 10.82 -12.65 14.35
N ALA A 117 12.04 -12.93 13.87
CA ALA A 117 13.27 -12.54 14.55
C ALA A 117 13.38 -11.02 14.72
N VAL A 118 13.11 -10.26 13.66
CA VAL A 118 13.13 -8.79 13.71
C VAL A 118 12.05 -8.26 14.66
N LEU A 119 10.80 -8.72 14.54
CA LEU A 119 9.69 -8.18 15.35
C LEU A 119 9.76 -8.57 16.84
N SER A 120 10.52 -9.60 17.19
CA SER A 120 10.67 -10.09 18.56
C SER A 120 11.90 -9.53 19.30
N SER A 121 12.86 -8.92 18.60
CA SER A 121 13.96 -8.17 19.21
C SER A 121 13.60 -6.68 19.25
N PRO A 122 13.60 -6.03 20.43
CA PRO A 122 13.36 -4.59 20.54
C PRO A 122 14.31 -3.76 19.66
N GLU A 123 15.57 -4.16 19.60
CA GLU A 123 16.63 -3.45 18.86
C GLU A 123 16.41 -3.58 17.34
N LEU A 124 16.17 -4.80 16.85
CA LEU A 124 15.92 -5.03 15.42
C LEU A 124 14.59 -4.43 14.99
N ARG A 125 13.57 -4.49 15.85
CA ARG A 125 12.29 -3.85 15.60
C ARG A 125 12.47 -2.34 15.44
N GLN A 126 13.16 -1.67 16.37
CA GLN A 126 13.39 -0.23 16.27
C GLN A 126 14.12 0.14 14.97
N MET A 127 15.17 -0.61 14.61
CA MET A 127 15.90 -0.43 13.36
C MET A 127 14.98 -0.54 12.14
N TRP A 128 14.12 -1.56 12.11
CA TRP A 128 13.14 -1.74 11.04
C TRP A 128 12.11 -0.59 10.98
N GLU A 129 11.60 -0.14 12.12
CA GLU A 129 10.65 0.98 12.20
C GLU A 129 11.27 2.29 11.67
N ASP A 130 12.54 2.55 12.01
CA ASP A 130 13.31 3.71 11.56
C ASP A 130 13.55 3.66 10.03
N GLU A 131 13.98 2.51 9.50
CA GLU A 131 14.21 2.31 8.06
C GLU A 131 12.91 2.45 7.26
N LEU A 132 11.81 1.84 7.73
CA LEU A 132 10.51 1.95 7.10
C LEU A 132 9.99 3.40 7.13
N GLY A 133 10.23 4.11 8.23
CA GLY A 133 9.98 5.54 8.35
C GLY A 133 10.75 6.35 7.31
N GLY A 134 12.06 6.11 7.18
CA GLY A 134 12.90 6.74 6.16
C GLY A 134 12.41 6.48 4.73
N MET A 135 11.97 5.24 4.43
CA MET A 135 11.36 4.90 3.14
C MET A 135 10.07 5.70 2.88
N ARG A 136 9.19 5.81 3.87
CA ARG A 136 7.94 6.60 3.78
C ARG A 136 8.25 8.07 3.51
N GLU A 137 9.12 8.69 4.28
CA GLU A 137 9.44 10.11 4.13
C GLU A 137 10.12 10.41 2.78
N ARG A 138 10.97 9.51 2.28
CA ARG A 138 11.53 9.63 0.94
C ARG A 138 10.44 9.62 -0.14
N ILE A 139 9.44 8.74 -0.03
CA ILE A 139 8.32 8.70 -0.99
C ILE A 139 7.51 10.01 -0.94
N ARG A 140 7.25 10.56 0.25
CA ARG A 140 6.61 11.87 0.42
C ARG A 140 7.40 12.98 -0.24
N ALA A 141 8.73 13.01 -0.06
CA ALA A 141 9.59 13.97 -0.73
C ALA A 141 9.52 13.86 -2.27
N MET A 142 9.43 12.64 -2.81
CA MET A 142 9.25 12.44 -4.26
C MET A 142 7.88 12.90 -4.77
N ARG A 143 6.81 12.75 -3.98
CA ARG A 143 5.48 13.28 -4.32
C ARG A 143 5.52 14.81 -4.42
N THR A 144 6.00 15.48 -3.38
CA THR A 144 6.10 16.95 -3.36
C THR A 144 7.02 17.45 -4.46
N GLY A 145 8.23 16.87 -4.58
CA GLY A 145 9.21 17.29 -5.58
C GLY A 145 8.70 17.12 -7.03
N LEU A 146 7.89 16.11 -7.31
CA LEU A 146 7.32 15.91 -8.64
C LEU A 146 6.30 17.02 -8.96
N VAL A 147 5.40 17.32 -8.04
CA VAL A 147 4.40 18.38 -8.21
C VAL A 147 5.05 19.75 -8.37
N ASP A 148 6.05 20.06 -7.54
CA ASP A 148 6.77 21.33 -7.60
C ASP A 148 7.49 21.50 -8.94
N GLN A 149 8.11 20.45 -9.45
CA GLN A 149 8.81 20.49 -10.74
C GLN A 149 7.84 20.59 -11.91
N LEU A 150 6.72 19.87 -11.90
CA LEU A 150 5.68 20.01 -12.94
C LEU A 150 5.13 21.45 -12.98
N LYS A 151 4.95 22.06 -11.80
CA LYS A 151 4.53 23.46 -11.69
C LYS A 151 5.61 24.42 -12.22
N ALA A 152 6.88 24.20 -11.88
CA ALA A 152 8.01 25.00 -12.36
C ALA A 152 8.19 24.89 -13.88
N GLU A 153 7.92 23.72 -14.45
CA GLU A 153 7.87 23.52 -15.90
C GLU A 153 6.64 24.20 -16.53
N GLY A 154 5.69 24.77 -15.78
CA GLY A 154 4.54 25.51 -16.31
C GLY A 154 3.41 24.62 -16.83
N VAL A 155 3.23 23.42 -16.25
CA VAL A 155 2.08 22.56 -16.53
C VAL A 155 0.81 23.17 -15.95
N ALA A 156 -0.24 23.32 -16.78
CA ALA A 156 -1.51 23.92 -16.37
C ALA A 156 -2.43 22.96 -15.58
N GLN A 157 -2.33 21.66 -15.84
CA GLN A 157 -3.08 20.63 -15.11
C GLN A 157 -2.65 20.61 -13.63
N ASP A 158 -3.62 20.55 -12.71
CA ASP A 158 -3.33 20.44 -11.28
C ASP A 158 -2.91 19.02 -10.89
N PHE A 159 -1.68 18.87 -10.39
CA PHE A 159 -1.14 17.62 -9.84
C PHE A 159 -1.12 17.59 -8.31
N SER A 160 -1.75 18.54 -7.62
CA SER A 160 -1.77 18.62 -6.14
C SER A 160 -2.31 17.36 -5.46
N PHE A 161 -3.16 16.59 -6.15
CA PHE A 161 -3.65 15.30 -5.67
C PHE A 161 -2.54 14.28 -5.42
N VAL A 162 -1.39 14.36 -6.12
CA VAL A 162 -0.26 13.44 -5.93
C VAL A 162 0.32 13.58 -4.52
N ILE A 163 0.30 14.78 -3.95
CA ILE A 163 0.73 15.05 -2.57
C ILE A 163 -0.29 14.51 -1.57
N LYS A 164 -1.59 14.62 -1.86
CA LYS A 164 -2.68 14.15 -0.99
C LYS A 164 -2.78 12.62 -0.96
N GLN A 165 -2.43 11.96 -2.06
CA GLN A 165 -2.40 10.50 -2.17
C GLN A 165 -1.25 9.90 -1.35
N ARG A 166 -1.45 8.67 -0.87
CA ARG A 166 -0.55 7.96 0.04
C ARG A 166 0.02 6.69 -0.60
N GLY A 167 1.07 6.15 0.03
CA GLY A 167 1.70 4.89 -0.39
C GLY A 167 2.62 5.00 -1.59
N MET A 168 2.86 3.88 -2.27
CA MET A 168 3.86 3.80 -3.34
C MET A 168 3.37 4.30 -4.71
N PHE A 169 2.06 4.47 -4.91
CA PHE A 169 1.48 4.68 -6.24
C PHE A 169 0.64 5.95 -6.34
N SER A 170 0.50 6.44 -7.56
CA SER A 170 -0.42 7.52 -7.92
C SER A 170 -0.97 7.26 -9.32
N TYR A 171 -2.22 7.63 -9.53
CA TYR A 171 -2.79 7.80 -10.86
C TYR A 171 -2.57 9.24 -11.31
N THR A 172 -1.71 9.44 -12.31
CA THR A 172 -1.35 10.78 -12.80
C THR A 172 -2.43 11.42 -13.66
N GLY A 173 -3.39 10.64 -14.14
CA GLY A 173 -4.37 11.09 -15.14
C GLY A 173 -3.82 11.13 -16.57
N LEU A 174 -2.57 10.69 -16.78
CA LEU A 174 -2.02 10.54 -18.13
C LEU A 174 -2.82 9.51 -18.94
N THR A 175 -3.13 9.86 -20.17
CA THR A 175 -3.80 8.96 -21.11
C THR A 175 -2.85 7.84 -21.56
N ALA A 176 -3.40 6.74 -22.07
CA ALA A 176 -2.60 5.65 -22.61
C ALA A 176 -1.66 6.12 -23.76
N ALA A 177 -2.10 7.09 -24.58
CA ALA A 177 -1.28 7.67 -25.63
C ALA A 177 -0.08 8.45 -25.05
N GLN A 178 -0.31 9.30 -24.05
CA GLN A 178 0.77 10.03 -23.36
C GLN A 178 1.75 9.09 -22.66
N VAL A 179 1.26 7.99 -22.07
CA VAL A 179 2.11 6.95 -21.49
C VAL A 179 2.97 6.27 -22.55
N GLU A 180 2.43 5.99 -23.74
CA GLU A 180 3.23 5.40 -24.82
C GLU A 180 4.27 6.40 -25.36
N THR A 181 3.96 7.68 -25.46
CA THR A 181 4.94 8.73 -25.80
C THR A 181 6.06 8.81 -24.76
N LEU A 182 5.73 8.76 -23.46
CA LEU A 182 6.75 8.69 -22.39
C LEU A 182 7.70 7.51 -22.56
N LYS A 183 7.16 6.35 -22.98
CA LYS A 183 7.96 5.15 -23.23
C LYS A 183 8.80 5.27 -24.49
N ALA A 184 8.22 5.67 -25.62
CA ALA A 184 8.88 5.72 -26.91
C ALA A 184 9.97 6.80 -26.98
N ASP A 185 9.68 8.00 -26.48
CA ASP A 185 10.53 9.16 -26.71
C ASP A 185 11.48 9.45 -25.53
N PHE A 186 11.11 9.00 -24.33
CA PHE A 186 11.86 9.28 -23.10
C PHE A 186 12.32 8.01 -22.35
N GLY A 187 11.93 6.81 -22.79
CA GLY A 187 12.25 5.57 -22.09
C GLY A 187 11.69 5.51 -20.66
N ILE A 188 10.61 6.24 -20.36
CA ILE A 188 9.94 6.25 -19.07
C ILE A 188 8.74 5.31 -19.12
N TYR A 189 8.78 4.25 -18.31
CA TYR A 189 7.74 3.22 -18.31
C TYR A 189 6.74 3.47 -17.17
N ALA A 190 5.49 3.75 -17.54
CA ALA A 190 4.34 3.77 -16.64
C ALA A 190 3.33 2.69 -17.05
N VAL A 191 2.34 2.41 -16.18
CA VAL A 191 1.21 1.55 -16.59
C VAL A 191 0.30 2.35 -17.51
N SER A 192 -0.27 1.71 -18.53
CA SER A 192 -1.17 2.34 -19.51
C SER A 192 -2.37 3.10 -18.89
N THR A 193 -2.74 2.77 -17.65
CA THR A 193 -3.77 3.50 -16.87
C THR A 193 -3.28 4.81 -16.25
N GLY A 194 -2.04 5.24 -16.53
CA GLY A 194 -1.41 6.40 -15.89
C GLY A 194 -0.89 6.12 -14.47
N ARG A 195 -0.83 4.84 -14.04
CA ARG A 195 -0.23 4.50 -12.73
C ARG A 195 1.28 4.69 -12.78
N ILE A 196 1.82 5.45 -11.85
CA ILE A 196 3.26 5.55 -11.60
C ILE A 196 3.62 5.02 -10.21
N CYS A 197 4.87 4.56 -10.05
CA CYS A 197 5.44 4.17 -8.77
C CYS A 197 6.33 5.31 -8.24
N LEU A 198 5.85 6.05 -7.24
CA LEU A 198 6.60 7.16 -6.64
C LEU A 198 7.83 6.66 -5.89
N ALA A 199 7.81 5.41 -5.42
CA ALA A 199 8.98 4.79 -4.81
C ALA A 199 10.12 4.55 -5.82
N ALA A 200 9.86 4.56 -7.13
CA ALA A 200 10.91 4.44 -8.16
C ALA A 200 11.56 5.80 -8.50
N LEU A 201 10.96 6.91 -8.08
CA LEU A 201 11.56 8.23 -8.21
C LEU A 201 12.64 8.44 -7.14
N ASN A 202 13.67 9.20 -7.49
CA ASN A 202 14.74 9.62 -6.60
C ASN A 202 15.33 10.96 -7.09
N SER A 203 16.21 11.55 -6.30
CA SER A 203 16.82 12.86 -6.60
C SER A 203 17.59 12.91 -7.93
N LYS A 204 18.01 11.76 -8.47
CA LYS A 204 18.76 11.69 -9.73
C LYS A 204 17.86 11.64 -10.96
N ASN A 205 16.61 11.18 -10.85
CA ASN A 205 15.72 11.00 -12.01
C ASN A 205 14.48 11.90 -12.02
N ILE A 206 14.08 12.47 -10.88
CA ILE A 206 12.83 13.22 -10.78
C ILE A 206 12.76 14.41 -11.75
N GLY A 207 13.87 15.12 -11.95
CA GLY A 207 13.99 16.23 -12.92
C GLY A 207 13.73 15.80 -14.36
N TYR A 208 14.28 14.67 -14.76
CA TYR A 208 14.08 14.12 -16.09
C TYR A 208 12.61 13.68 -16.29
N VAL A 209 12.06 12.99 -15.29
CA VAL A 209 10.66 12.50 -15.34
C VAL A 209 9.67 13.66 -15.38
N ALA A 210 9.85 14.70 -14.55
CA ALA A 210 8.97 15.85 -14.52
C ALA A 210 8.96 16.60 -15.87
N LYS A 211 10.13 16.80 -16.48
CA LYS A 211 10.27 17.41 -17.81
C LYS A 211 9.57 16.61 -18.91
N ALA A 212 9.78 15.29 -18.92
CA ALA A 212 9.13 14.42 -19.88
C ALA A 212 7.60 14.45 -19.74
N ILE A 213 7.08 14.37 -18.51
CA ILE A 213 5.65 14.50 -18.23
C ILE A 213 5.14 15.87 -18.71
N ALA A 214 5.85 16.96 -18.39
CA ALA A 214 5.46 18.30 -18.82
C ALA A 214 5.38 18.43 -20.35
N GLN A 215 6.28 17.78 -21.09
CA GLN A 215 6.26 17.80 -22.55
C GLN A 215 5.05 17.05 -23.12
N VAL A 216 4.68 15.89 -22.56
CA VAL A 216 3.54 15.09 -23.08
C VAL A 216 2.17 15.60 -22.66
N VAL A 217 2.07 16.45 -21.62
CA VAL A 217 0.78 17.05 -21.18
C VAL A 217 0.52 18.43 -21.77
N LYS A 218 1.55 19.10 -22.28
CA LYS A 218 1.43 20.41 -22.94
C LYS A 218 1.21 20.31 -24.45
N GLY A 219 1.76 19.26 -25.07
CA GLY A 219 1.47 18.89 -26.45
C GLY A 219 0.11 18.22 -26.56
#